data_AF-A0A4Q7QNF3-F1
#
_entry.id   AF-A0A4Q7QNF3-F1
#
_cell.length_a   1.000
_cell.length_b   1.000
_cell.length_c   1.000
_cell.angle_alpha   90.00
_cell.angle_beta   90.00
_cell.angle_gamma   90.00
#
_symmetry.space_group_name_H-M   'P 1'
#
loop_
_entity.id
_entity.type
_entity.pdbx_description
1 polymer ?
#
loop_
_entity_poly.entity_id
_entity_poly.type
_entity_poly.pdbx_seq_one_letter_code
_entity_poly.pdbx_strand_id
1 'polypeptide(L)' 'MDEEQQALLDDVLIVLDIIVILAVEDNPVLGIVFVGLLKAVTKDRAVRIAFILLVIVLNMGRRK' A
#
# COMPACT_ATOMS: atom_id res chain seq x y z
N MET A 1 -6.59 20.32 -4.39
CA MET A 1 -6.59 19.41 -3.23
C MET A 1 -5.88 20.14 -2.14
N ASP A 2 -6.60 20.46 -1.08
CA ASP A 2 -6.13 21.35 -0.03
C ASP A 2 -4.98 20.69 0.74
N GLU A 3 -4.07 21.49 1.31
CA GLU A 3 -2.86 20.97 1.96
C GLU A 3 -3.17 19.98 3.10
N GLU A 4 -4.28 20.20 3.83
CA GLU A 4 -4.77 19.26 4.85
C GLU A 4 -5.14 17.88 4.27
N GLN A 5 -5.76 17.84 3.09
CA GLN A 5 -6.13 16.57 2.45
C GLN A 5 -4.89 15.78 2.04
N GLN A 6 -3.80 16.47 1.66
CA GLN A 6 -2.54 15.82 1.33
C GLN A 6 -1.88 15.21 2.58
N ALA A 7 -1.90 15.91 3.71
CA ALA A 7 -1.38 15.40 4.96
C ALA A 7 -2.15 14.15 5.43
N LEU A 8 -3.49 14.20 5.37
CA LEU A 8 -4.32 13.04 5.71
C LEU A 8 -4.04 11.83 4.81
N LEU A 9 -3.82 12.05 3.51
CA LEU A 9 -3.47 10.97 2.58
C LEU A 9 -2.10 10.37 2.86
N ASP A 10 -1.13 11.17 3.29
CA ASP A 10 0.20 10.70 3.65
C ASP A 10 0.13 9.81 4.92
N ASP A 11 -0.68 10.18 5.91
CA ASP A 11 -0.91 9.36 7.11
C ASP A 11 -1.60 8.02 6.75
N VAL A 12 -2.63 8.07 5.90
CA VAL A 12 -3.35 6.88 5.42
C VAL A 12 -2.43 5.95 4.65
N LEU A 13 -1.53 6.50 3.82
CA LEU A 13 -0.53 5.72 3.09
C LEU A 13 0.42 4.97 4.02
N ILE A 14 0.85 5.58 5.13
CA ILE A 14 1.71 4.89 6.12
C ILE A 14 0.99 3.69 6.73
N VAL A 15 -0.28 3.86 7.11
CA VAL A 15 -1.08 2.77 7.68
C VAL A 15 -1.29 1.65 6.66
N LEU A 16 -1.61 2.00 5.42
CA LEU A 16 -1.79 1.05 4.33
C LEU A 16 -0.52 0.27 4.00
N ASP A 17 0.64 0.93 4.02
CA ASP A 17 1.94 0.28 3.83
C ASP A 17 2.17 -0.80 4.89
N ILE A 18 1.91 -0.51 6.16
CA ILE A 18 2.05 -1.46 7.26
C ILE A 18 1.10 -2.66 7.07
N ILE A 19 -0.16 -2.39 6.73
CA ILE A 19 -1.16 -3.45 6.48
C ILE A 19 -0.70 -4.35 5.34
N VAL A 20 -0.23 -3.77 4.23
CA VAL A 20 0.27 -4.53 3.08
C VAL A 20 1.46 -5.40 3.46
N ILE A 21 2.42 -4.85 4.21
CA ILE A 21 3.61 -5.60 4.64
C ILE A 21 3.21 -6.83 5.45
N LEU A 22 2.21 -6.71 6.33
CA LEU A 22 1.74 -7.80 7.17
C LEU A 22 0.78 -8.76 6.45
N ALA A 23 0.03 -8.26 5.46
CA ALA A 23 -1.02 -9.03 4.82
C ALA A 23 -0.54 -9.85 3.62
N VAL A 24 0.40 -9.32 2.83
CA VAL A 24 0.75 -9.84 1.50
C VAL A 24 1.46 -11.19 1.55
N GLU A 25 2.44 -11.35 2.43
CA GLU A 25 3.26 -12.56 2.52
C GLU A 25 3.62 -12.86 3.98
N ASP A 26 3.85 -14.15 4.29
CA ASP A 26 4.31 -14.56 5.62
C ASP A 26 5.71 -14.04 5.94
N ASN A 27 6.50 -13.75 4.88
CA ASN A 27 7.80 -13.12 5.01
C ASN A 27 7.67 -11.58 4.92
N PRO A 28 7.82 -10.85 6.05
CA PRO A 28 7.67 -9.40 6.07
C PRO A 28 8.69 -8.66 5.19
N VAL A 29 9.85 -9.28 4.89
CA VAL A 29 10.86 -8.70 4.00
C VAL A 29 10.31 -8.53 2.58
N LEU A 30 9.54 -9.51 2.09
CA LEU A 30 8.90 -9.42 0.78
C LEU A 30 7.84 -8.32 0.74
N GLY A 31 7.06 -8.16 1.81
CA GLY A 31 6.12 -7.06 1.96
C GLY A 31 6.79 -5.69 1.92
N ILE A 32 7.93 -5.53 2.60
CA ILE A 32 8.71 -4.28 2.59
C ILE A 32 9.25 -3.97 1.18
N VAL A 33 9.82 -4.98 0.51
CA VAL A 33 10.31 -4.83 -0.87
C VAL A 33 9.16 -4.44 -1.80
N PHE A 34 8.00 -5.07 -1.65
CA PHE A 34 6.82 -4.76 -2.45
C PHE A 34 6.38 -3.30 -2.28
N VAL A 35 6.23 -2.82 -1.04
CA VAL A 35 5.89 -1.42 -0.77
C VAL A 35 6.97 -0.48 -1.32
N GLY A 36 8.25 -0.80 -1.13
CA GLY A 36 9.36 -0.01 -1.65
C GLY A 36 9.33 0.14 -3.17
N LEU A 37 9.11 -0.97 -3.89
CA LEU A 37 8.93 -0.95 -5.34
C LEU A 37 7.71 -0.13 -5.73
N LEU A 38 6.58 -0.35 -5.08
CA LEU A 38 5.35 0.40 -5.37
C LEU A 38 5.59 1.91 -5.26
N LYS A 39 6.28 2.36 -4.20
CA LYS A 39 6.65 3.76 -4.02
C LYS A 39 7.55 4.30 -5.12
N ALA A 40 8.47 3.47 -5.64
CA ALA A 40 9.36 3.84 -6.72
C ALA A 40 8.64 3.97 -8.07
N VAL A 41 7.67 3.09 -8.36
CA VAL A 41 6.96 3.09 -9.67
C VAL A 41 5.75 4.04 -9.70
N THR A 42 5.15 4.36 -8.54
CA THR A 42 4.01 5.29 -8.44
C THR A 42 4.41 6.63 -7.82
N LYS A 43 4.38 7.69 -8.64
CA LYS A 43 4.51 9.09 -8.17
C LYS A 43 3.19 9.66 -7.64
N ASP A 44 2.07 9.22 -8.22
CA ASP A 44 0.74 9.69 -7.82
C ASP A 44 0.26 8.93 -6.58
N ARG A 45 -0.12 9.69 -5.53
CA ARG A 45 -0.60 9.15 -4.25
C ARG A 45 -1.88 8.33 -4.40
N ALA A 46 -2.84 8.80 -5.20
CA ALA A 46 -4.12 8.12 -5.39
C ALA A 46 -3.93 6.80 -6.15
N VAL A 47 -3.05 6.78 -7.16
CA VAL A 47 -2.69 5.55 -7.87
C VAL A 47 -2.04 4.55 -6.92
N ARG A 48 -1.15 4.99 -6.03
CA ARG A 48 -0.52 4.12 -5.02
C ARG A 48 -1.55 3.50 -4.10
N ILE A 49 -2.49 4.29 -3.57
CA ILE A 49 -3.58 3.80 -2.71
C ILE A 49 -4.41 2.75 -3.46
N ALA A 50 -4.79 3.02 -4.71
CA ALA A 50 -5.56 2.08 -5.52
C ALA A 50 -4.83 0.75 -5.73
N PHE A 51 -3.52 0.78 -5.99
CA PHE A 51 -2.70 -0.43 -6.12
C PHE A 51 -2.62 -1.21 -4.81
N ILE A 52 -2.40 -0.54 -3.68
CA ILE A 52 -2.36 -1.19 -2.36
C ILE A 52 -3.69 -1.90 -2.08
N LEU A 53 -4.82 -1.22 -2.31
CA LEU A 53 -6.14 -1.82 -2.10
C LEU A 53 -6.37 -3.01 -3.03
N LEU A 54 -5.96 -2.91 -4.30
CA LEU A 54 -6.05 -4.02 -5.25
C LEU A 54 -5.27 -5.24 -4.76
N VAL A 55 -4.06 -5.05 -4.25
CA VAL A 55 -3.20 -6.11 -3.74
C VAL A 55 -3.84 -6.79 -2.53
N ILE A 56 -4.42 -6.02 -1.61
CA ILE A 56 -5.13 -6.55 -0.45
C ILE A 56 -6.32 -7.42 -0.91
N VAL A 57 -7.14 -6.93 -1.83
CA VAL A 57 -8.31 -7.65 -2.36
C VAL A 57 -7.89 -8.94 -3.07
N LEU A 58 -6.87 -8.87 -3.93
CA LEU A 58 -6.35 -10.05 -4.63
C LEU A 58 -5.80 -11.08 -3.67
N ASN A 59 -5.13 -10.66 -2.59
CA ASN A 59 -4.60 -11.59 -1.63
C ASN A 59 -5.68 -12.24 -0.75
N MET A 60 -6.72 -11.49 -0.36
CA MET A 60 -7.89 -12.08 0.31
C MET A 60 -8.56 -13.15 -0.57
N GLY A 61 -8.61 -12.95 -1.89
CA GLY A 61 -9.15 -13.94 -2.82
C GLY A 61 -8.31 -15.22 -2.99
N ARG A 62 -7.01 -15.18 -2.67
CA ARG A 62 -6.09 -16.33 -2.76
C ARG A 62 -6.10 -17.23 -1.53
N ARG A 63 -6.54 -16.75 -0.36
CA ARG A 63 -6.64 -17.55 0.88
C ARG A 63 -7.89 -18.46 0.89
N LYS A 64 -8.05 -19.29 -0.14
CA LYS A 64 -9.07 -20.34 -0.22
C LYS A 64 -8.46 -21.71 -0.11
#